data_AF-A0A3Q4ADM0-F1
#
_entry.id   AF-A0A3Q4ADM0-F1
#
_cell.length_a   1.000
_cell.length_b   1.000
_cell.length_c   1.000
_cell.angle_alpha   90.00
_cell.angle_beta   90.00
_cell.angle_gamma   90.00
#
_symmetry.space_group_name_H-M   'P 1'
#
loop_
_entity.id
_entity.type
_entity.pdbx_description
1 polymer ?
#
loop_
_entity_poly.entity_id
_entity_poly.type
_entity_poly.pdbx_seq_one_letter_code
_entity_poly.pdbx_strand_id
1 'polypeptide(L)'
;INNTSLTIHSPAQQALCKVRTEVVEVTRAMLDRSNANFLLWPPCVEVQRCSGCCNTKSLQCVPVVTHTRYLQVMKVQYMNKKPTYAKAVVSVVDHVECRCQPAPRSPVHKKKSSQKQHSRQHRNQTLTRPKKKMRKNRKRISKAAMRAMLM
;
A
#
# COMPACT_ATOMS: atom_id res chain seq x y z
N ILE A 1 24.15 -51.16 7.73
CA ILE A 1 22.73 -50.96 7.36
C ILE A 1 22.54 -49.45 7.30
N ASN A 2 22.76 -48.88 6.12
CA ASN A 2 22.96 -47.44 5.98
C ASN A 2 21.61 -46.81 5.68
N ASN A 3 21.01 -46.26 6.72
CA ASN A 3 19.68 -45.68 6.73
C ASN A 3 19.68 -44.33 5.97
N THR A 4 19.59 -44.39 4.64
CA THR A 4 19.40 -43.21 3.79
C THR A 4 17.91 -42.97 3.65
N SER A 5 17.35 -42.19 4.58
CA SER A 5 16.00 -41.66 4.45
C SER A 5 15.99 -40.65 3.30
N LEU A 6 15.60 -41.11 2.11
CA LEU A 6 15.34 -40.27 0.95
C LEU A 6 14.04 -39.52 1.22
N THR A 7 14.12 -38.25 1.61
CA THR A 7 12.95 -37.39 1.71
C THR A 7 12.43 -37.08 0.31
N ILE A 8 11.28 -37.67 -0.02
CA ILE A 8 10.54 -37.39 -1.26
C ILE A 8 9.89 -36.02 -1.11
N HIS A 9 10.22 -35.09 -2.01
CA HIS A 9 9.62 -33.76 -2.07
C HIS A 9 8.59 -33.71 -3.20
N SER A 10 7.42 -33.13 -2.94
CA SER A 10 6.45 -32.84 -4.00
C SER A 10 6.79 -31.52 -4.71
N PRO A 11 6.48 -31.40 -6.02
CA PRO A 11 6.67 -30.15 -6.72
C PRO A 11 5.72 -29.08 -6.17
N ALA A 12 6.21 -27.85 -6.05
CA ALA A 12 5.40 -26.72 -5.62
C ALA A 12 4.34 -26.37 -6.69
N GLN A 13 3.11 -26.12 -6.24
CA GLN A 13 2.02 -25.68 -7.11
C GLN A 13 1.80 -24.17 -6.99
N GLN A 14 1.70 -23.49 -8.12
CA GLN A 14 1.41 -22.06 -8.14
C GLN A 14 0.02 -21.76 -7.59
N ALA A 15 -0.06 -20.81 -6.66
CA ALA A 15 -1.33 -20.25 -6.23
C ALA A 15 -1.92 -19.37 -7.34
N LEU A 16 -2.79 -19.92 -8.18
CA LEU A 16 -3.43 -19.20 -9.27
C LEU A 16 -4.29 -18.02 -8.77
N CYS A 17 -4.43 -16.99 -9.61
CA CYS A 17 -5.33 -15.85 -9.38
C CYS A 17 -6.79 -16.33 -9.36
N LYS A 18 -7.40 -16.36 -8.17
CA LYS A 18 -8.80 -16.77 -7.97
C LYS A 18 -9.36 -16.19 -6.69
N VAL A 19 -10.68 -16.28 -6.56
CA VAL A 19 -11.39 -15.93 -5.32
C VAL A 19 -11.04 -16.95 -4.22
N ARG A 20 -10.74 -16.46 -3.03
CA ARG A 20 -10.56 -17.25 -1.81
C ARG A 20 -11.27 -16.57 -0.64
N THR A 21 -11.66 -17.37 0.35
CA THR A 21 -12.18 -16.87 1.61
C THR A 21 -11.06 -16.26 2.43
N GLU A 22 -11.26 -15.04 2.90
CA GLU A 22 -10.40 -14.34 3.84
C GLU A 22 -11.24 -13.88 5.05
N VAL A 23 -10.59 -13.77 6.20
CA VAL A 23 -11.23 -13.25 7.42
C VAL A 23 -10.93 -11.76 7.52
N VAL A 24 -11.98 -10.95 7.66
CA VAL A 24 -11.87 -9.50 7.85
C VAL A 24 -12.48 -9.09 9.17
N GLU A 25 -11.80 -8.18 9.86
CA GLU A 25 -12.28 -7.58 11.10
C GLU A 25 -13.52 -6.70 10.86
N VAL A 26 -14.54 -6.87 11.71
CA VAL A 26 -15.72 -6.01 11.75
C VAL A 26 -15.39 -4.76 12.54
N THR A 27 -14.95 -3.72 11.84
CA THR A 27 -14.52 -2.47 12.49
C THR A 27 -15.70 -1.54 12.77
N ARG A 28 -15.53 -0.68 13.78
CA ARG A 28 -16.51 0.37 14.12
C ARG A 28 -16.85 1.26 12.92
N ALA A 29 -15.85 1.55 12.09
CA ALA A 29 -15.99 2.41 10.92
C ALA A 29 -16.90 1.83 9.83
N MET A 30 -17.20 0.52 9.86
CA MET A 30 -18.18 -0.11 8.98
C MET A 30 -19.63 0.26 9.33
N LEU A 31 -19.88 0.69 10.57
CA LEU A 31 -21.19 1.17 11.02
C LEU A 31 -21.22 2.68 11.18
N ASP A 32 -20.31 3.23 11.99
CA ASP A 32 -20.23 4.66 12.30
C ASP A 32 -18.79 5.05 12.65
N ARG A 33 -18.19 5.92 11.83
CA ARG A 33 -16.83 6.42 12.02
C ARG A 33 -16.74 7.49 13.10
N SER A 34 -17.84 8.17 13.43
CA SER A 34 -17.87 9.31 14.35
C SER A 34 -17.98 8.91 15.82
N ASN A 35 -18.56 7.74 16.09
CA ASN A 35 -18.92 7.34 17.46
C ASN A 35 -17.99 6.27 18.05
N ALA A 36 -17.40 6.61 19.20
CA ALA A 36 -16.57 5.82 20.12
C ALA A 36 -17.25 4.73 20.99
N ASN A 37 -18.57 4.80 21.17
CA ASN A 37 -19.24 4.31 22.38
C ASN A 37 -20.02 3.00 22.15
N PHE A 38 -19.47 2.09 21.34
CA PHE A 38 -20.10 0.80 21.05
C PHE A 38 -19.09 -0.26 20.60
N LEU A 39 -19.41 -1.54 20.73
CA LEU A 39 -18.66 -2.65 20.14
C LEU A 39 -19.57 -3.39 19.15
N LEU A 40 -18.97 -4.13 18.22
CA LEU A 40 -19.68 -4.97 17.26
C LEU A 40 -19.35 -6.44 17.50
N TRP A 41 -20.35 -7.30 17.36
CA TRP A 41 -20.21 -8.75 17.49
C TRP A 41 -20.92 -9.46 16.33
N PRO A 42 -20.29 -10.45 15.65
CA PRO A 42 -18.95 -10.97 15.87
C PRO A 42 -17.82 -9.97 15.50
N PRO A 43 -16.58 -10.15 16.00
CA PRO A 43 -15.46 -9.24 15.72
C PRO A 43 -14.84 -9.45 14.34
N CYS A 44 -15.12 -10.57 13.67
CA CYS A 44 -14.62 -10.87 12.34
C CYS A 44 -15.64 -11.68 11.53
N VAL A 45 -15.56 -11.57 10.21
CA VAL A 45 -16.44 -12.26 9.27
C VAL A 45 -15.65 -12.75 8.05
N GLU A 46 -16.18 -13.77 7.39
CA GLU A 46 -15.64 -14.27 6.13
C GLU A 46 -16.08 -13.39 4.95
N VAL A 47 -15.11 -13.05 4.10
CA VAL A 47 -15.31 -12.33 2.85
C VAL A 47 -14.60 -13.05 1.71
N GLN A 48 -15.06 -12.82 0.49
CA GLN A 48 -14.43 -13.35 -0.72
C GLN A 48 -13.47 -12.32 -1.30
N ARG A 49 -12.20 -12.69 -1.49
CA ARG A 49 -11.16 -11.80 -2.01
C ARG A 49 -10.34 -12.47 -3.10
N CYS A 50 -9.87 -11.66 -4.04
CA CYS A 50 -8.98 -12.09 -5.10
C CYS A 50 -7.56 -12.18 -4.56
N SER A 51 -6.95 -13.35 -4.67
CA SER A 51 -5.57 -13.59 -4.24
C SER A 51 -4.86 -14.54 -5.20
N GLY A 52 -3.55 -14.69 -5.02
CA GLY A 52 -2.71 -15.52 -5.86
C GLY A 52 -1.87 -14.72 -6.87
N CYS A 53 -1.19 -15.45 -7.75
CA CYS A 53 -0.16 -14.95 -8.62
C CYS A 53 -0.57 -15.06 -10.10
N CYS A 54 -0.14 -14.09 -10.89
CA CYS A 54 -0.17 -14.13 -12.35
C CYS A 54 1.15 -14.68 -12.91
N ASN A 55 1.20 -15.01 -14.20
CA ASN A 55 2.38 -15.60 -14.84
C ASN A 55 3.57 -14.62 -14.95
N THR A 56 3.31 -13.32 -15.00
CA THR A 56 4.35 -12.28 -15.11
C THR A 56 4.17 -11.20 -14.06
N LYS A 57 5.28 -10.58 -13.66
CA LYS A 57 5.29 -9.46 -12.69
C LYS A 57 4.66 -8.17 -13.23
N SER A 58 4.44 -8.09 -14.54
CA SER A 58 3.73 -6.97 -15.18
C SER A 58 2.22 -7.05 -15.02
N LEU A 59 1.70 -8.19 -14.53
CA LEU A 59 0.28 -8.42 -14.28
C LEU A 59 -0.01 -8.44 -12.77
N GLN A 60 -1.18 -7.94 -12.39
CA GLN A 60 -1.70 -7.98 -11.03
C GLN A 60 -3.03 -8.73 -11.02
N CYS A 61 -3.23 -9.59 -10.01
CA CYS A 61 -4.51 -10.26 -9.77
C CYS A 61 -5.48 -9.26 -9.13
N VAL A 62 -6.57 -8.95 -9.83
CA VAL A 62 -7.54 -7.93 -9.41
C VAL A 62 -8.98 -8.44 -9.59
N PRO A 63 -9.94 -7.97 -8.78
CA PRO A 63 -11.36 -8.26 -9.00
C PRO A 63 -11.87 -7.60 -10.28
N VAL A 64 -12.66 -8.33 -11.06
CA VAL A 64 -13.39 -7.79 -12.22
C VAL A 64 -14.88 -7.67 -11.96
N VAL A 65 -15.42 -8.46 -11.02
CA VAL A 65 -16.80 -8.34 -10.53
C VAL A 65 -16.76 -8.36 -9.00
N THR A 66 -17.52 -7.46 -8.38
CA THR A 66 -17.69 -7.40 -6.93
C THR A 66 -19.17 -7.43 -6.57
N HIS A 67 -19.46 -7.88 -5.35
CA HIS A 67 -20.79 -7.89 -4.78
C HIS A 67 -20.77 -7.36 -3.36
N THR A 68 -21.67 -6.43 -3.05
CA THR A 68 -21.82 -5.90 -1.69
C THR A 68 -22.86 -6.73 -0.95
N ARG A 69 -22.45 -7.36 0.15
CA ARG A 69 -23.36 -8.04 1.09
C ARG A 69 -23.58 -7.21 2.34
N TYR A 70 -24.81 -7.24 2.85
CA TYR A 70 -25.19 -6.62 4.10
C TYR A 70 -25.29 -7.68 5.19
N LEU A 71 -24.58 -7.47 6.29
CA LEU A 71 -24.51 -8.39 7.42
C LEU A 71 -25.18 -7.76 8.62
N GLN A 72 -26.06 -8.52 9.27
CA GLN A 72 -26.61 -8.11 10.56
C GLN A 72 -25.62 -8.50 11.66
N VAL A 73 -25.19 -7.51 12.43
CA VAL A 73 -24.29 -7.66 13.58
C VAL A 73 -24.97 -7.15 14.85
N MET A 74 -24.44 -7.55 16.01
CA MET A 74 -24.88 -7.06 17.30
C MET A 74 -24.04 -5.86 17.72
N LYS A 75 -24.69 -4.73 17.97
CA LYS A 75 -24.11 -3.52 18.56
C LYS A 75 -24.25 -3.59 20.08
N VAL A 76 -23.14 -3.50 20.79
CA VAL A 76 -23.08 -3.51 22.25
C VAL A 76 -22.69 -2.12 22.74
N GLN A 77 -23.50 -1.48 23.57
CA GLN A 77 -23.20 -0.19 24.21
C GLN A 77 -23.21 -0.34 25.72
N TYR A 78 -22.30 0.33 26.42
CA TYR A 78 -22.30 0.33 27.88
C TYR A 78 -22.93 1.61 28.40
N MET A 79 -24.11 1.50 29.01
CA MET A 79 -24.80 2.60 29.68
C MET A 79 -24.87 2.25 31.18
N ASN A 80 -24.39 3.14 32.06
CA ASN A 80 -24.40 2.92 33.51
C ASN A 80 -23.80 1.56 33.93
N LYS A 81 -22.65 1.18 33.35
CA LYS A 81 -21.95 -0.11 33.54
C LYS A 81 -22.74 -1.36 33.11
N LYS A 82 -23.89 -1.20 32.45
CA LYS A 82 -24.70 -2.31 31.92
C LYS A 82 -24.63 -2.36 30.39
N PRO A 83 -24.44 -3.54 29.78
CA PRO A 83 -24.46 -3.67 28.33
C PRO A 83 -25.90 -3.55 27.81
N THR A 84 -26.06 -2.79 26.73
CA THR A 84 -27.28 -2.63 25.94
C THR A 84 -27.01 -3.19 24.55
N TYR A 85 -27.89 -4.06 24.07
CA TYR A 85 -27.74 -4.77 22.81
C TYR A 85 -28.71 -4.25 21.78
N ALA A 86 -28.23 -3.99 20.56
CA ALA A 86 -29.04 -3.60 19.42
C ALA A 86 -28.59 -4.34 18.16
N LYS A 87 -29.47 -4.46 17.17
CA LYS A 87 -29.10 -4.95 15.84
C LYS A 87 -28.56 -3.78 15.02
N ALA A 88 -27.51 -4.02 14.27
CA ALA A 88 -26.94 -3.08 13.31
C ALA A 88 -26.63 -3.80 12.00
N VAL A 89 -26.57 -3.05 10.90
CA VAL A 89 -26.22 -3.57 9.58
C VAL A 89 -24.88 -2.98 9.17
N VAL A 90 -23.95 -3.84 8.77
CA VAL A 90 -22.67 -3.45 8.17
C VAL A 90 -22.58 -4.02 6.76
N SER A 91 -21.82 -3.37 5.89
CA SER A 91 -21.59 -3.86 4.52
C SER A 91 -20.19 -4.44 4.35
N VAL A 92 -20.08 -5.55 3.64
CA VAL A 92 -18.82 -6.11 3.15
C VAL A 92 -18.82 -6.18 1.64
N VAL A 93 -17.63 -6.10 1.03
CA VAL A 93 -17.45 -6.25 -0.41
C VAL A 93 -16.74 -7.56 -0.69
N ASP A 94 -17.41 -8.41 -1.45
CA ASP A 94 -16.91 -9.67 -1.95
C ASP A 94 -16.46 -9.54 -3.39
N HIS A 95 -15.37 -10.22 -3.72
CA HIS A 95 -14.91 -10.40 -5.08
C HIS A 95 -15.58 -11.66 -5.65
N VAL A 96 -16.24 -11.53 -6.80
CA VAL A 96 -16.98 -12.61 -7.45
C VAL A 96 -16.16 -13.25 -8.57
N GLU A 97 -15.41 -12.43 -9.32
CA GLU A 97 -14.53 -12.90 -10.39
C GLU A 97 -13.20 -12.15 -10.34
N CYS A 98 -12.09 -12.86 -10.63
CA CYS A 98 -10.74 -12.32 -10.63
C CYS A 98 -10.08 -12.50 -12.00
N ARG A 99 -9.28 -11.52 -12.43
CA ARG A 99 -8.44 -11.65 -13.64
C ARG A 99 -7.05 -11.03 -13.43
N CYS A 100 -6.08 -11.51 -14.20
CA CYS A 100 -4.77 -10.90 -14.31
C CYS A 100 -4.82 -9.72 -15.30
N GLN A 101 -4.59 -8.51 -14.81
CA GLN A 101 -4.58 -7.29 -15.62
C GLN A 101 -3.22 -6.60 -15.55
N PRO A 102 -2.80 -5.84 -16.59
CA PRO A 102 -1.57 -5.05 -16.53
C PRO A 102 -1.55 -4.13 -15.31
N ALA A 103 -0.48 -4.19 -14.52
CA ALA A 103 -0.32 -3.31 -13.37
C ALA A 103 -0.35 -1.84 -13.85
N PRO A 104 -1.02 -0.93 -13.11
CA PRO A 104 -0.98 0.49 -13.42
C PRO A 104 0.49 0.94 -13.52
N ARG A 105 0.86 1.58 -14.63
CA ARG A 105 2.20 2.15 -14.76
C ARG A 105 2.37 3.17 -13.65
N SER A 106 3.32 2.95 -12.74
CA SER A 106 3.72 4.00 -11.80
C SER A 106 4.14 5.23 -12.62
N PRO A 107 3.71 6.44 -12.26
CA PRO A 107 4.23 7.63 -12.89
C PRO A 107 5.73 7.65 -12.62
N VAL A 108 6.52 7.36 -13.67
CA VAL A 108 7.96 7.48 -13.63
C VAL A 108 8.25 8.94 -13.31
N HIS A 109 8.63 9.24 -12.06
CA HIS A 109 9.29 10.49 -11.77
C HIS A 109 10.52 10.56 -12.66
N LYS A 110 10.43 11.35 -13.75
CA LYS A 110 11.55 11.65 -14.63
C LYS A 110 12.64 12.30 -13.78
N LYS A 111 13.56 11.49 -13.25
CA LYS A 111 14.87 12.00 -12.85
C LYS A 111 15.47 12.58 -14.13
N LYS A 112 15.53 13.91 -14.23
CA LYS A 112 16.29 14.61 -15.28
C LYS A 112 17.74 14.17 -15.16
N SER A 113 18.09 13.12 -15.87
CA SER A 113 19.46 12.78 -16.21
C SER A 113 19.96 13.91 -17.12
N SER A 114 20.79 14.79 -16.58
CA SER A 114 21.54 15.78 -17.35
C SER A 114 22.60 15.06 -18.16
N GLN A 115 22.18 14.39 -19.24
CA GLN A 115 23.08 13.74 -20.18
C GLN A 115 23.59 14.83 -21.14
N LYS A 116 24.78 15.37 -20.86
CA LYS A 116 25.54 16.22 -21.77
C LYS A 116 25.82 15.43 -23.04
N GLN A 117 25.07 15.70 -24.10
CA GLN A 117 25.36 15.22 -25.45
C GLN A 117 26.47 16.08 -26.06
N HIS A 118 27.48 15.37 -26.50
CA HIS A 118 28.60 15.84 -27.31
C HIS A 118 28.15 15.89 -28.77
N SER A 119 28.10 17.07 -29.41
CA SER A 119 28.53 17.22 -30.82
C SER A 119 28.51 18.66 -31.34
N ARG A 120 29.70 19.08 -31.80
CA ARG A 120 30.00 19.87 -33.02
C ARG A 120 29.39 21.27 -33.20
N GLN A 121 30.25 22.29 -33.17
CA GLN A 121 30.66 23.01 -34.39
C GLN A 121 31.80 24.00 -34.12
N HIS A 122 32.80 23.92 -34.99
CA HIS A 122 33.90 24.87 -35.17
C HIS A 122 33.41 26.32 -35.29
N ARG A 123 34.01 27.26 -34.54
CA ARG A 123 34.39 28.58 -35.07
C ARG A 123 35.41 29.29 -34.17
N ASN A 124 36.56 29.60 -34.77
CA ASN A 124 37.64 30.40 -34.22
C ASN A 124 37.14 31.78 -33.73
N GLN A 125 37.66 32.26 -32.59
CA GLN A 125 38.45 33.50 -32.53
C GLN A 125 38.88 33.86 -31.10
N THR A 126 40.04 34.51 -31.08
CA THR A 126 40.96 34.86 -30.00
C THR A 126 40.55 36.09 -29.18
N LEU A 127 41.04 36.11 -27.93
CA LEU A 127 41.43 37.26 -27.08
C LEU A 127 40.33 38.26 -26.63
N THR A 128 40.10 38.32 -25.30
CA THR A 128 40.27 39.49 -24.38
C THR A 128 39.44 39.36 -23.07
N ARG A 129 40.02 39.78 -21.94
CA ARG A 129 39.46 39.88 -20.55
C ARG A 129 38.51 41.12 -20.42
N PRO A 130 37.93 41.55 -19.25
CA PRO A 130 37.92 41.01 -17.87
C PRO A 130 36.58 41.08 -17.05
N LYS A 131 36.58 40.41 -15.87
CA LYS A 131 35.97 40.77 -14.55
C LYS A 131 34.44 40.98 -14.40
N LYS A 132 33.83 40.21 -13.48
CA LYS A 132 33.37 40.71 -12.15
C LYS A 132 32.96 39.55 -11.20
N LYS A 133 33.57 39.52 -10.02
CA LYS A 133 33.22 38.67 -8.87
C LYS A 133 31.91 39.20 -8.26
N MET A 134 30.97 38.31 -7.93
CA MET A 134 29.98 38.57 -6.88
C MET A 134 29.93 37.35 -5.95
N ARG A 135 30.46 37.54 -4.74
CA ARG A 135 30.67 36.50 -3.73
C ARG A 135 29.44 36.49 -2.83
N LYS A 136 28.55 35.49 -2.96
CA LYS A 136 27.35 35.37 -2.12
C LYS A 136 27.67 34.56 -0.87
N ASN A 137 27.74 35.26 0.26
CA ASN A 137 28.06 34.72 1.58
C ASN A 137 26.83 34.00 2.16
N ARG A 138 26.87 32.67 2.33
CA ARG A 138 25.86 31.93 3.12
C ARG A 138 26.51 31.45 4.41
N LYS A 139 26.17 32.11 5.52
CA LYS A 139 26.53 31.72 6.89
C LYS A 139 26.01 30.30 7.15
N ARG A 140 26.92 29.37 7.49
CA ARG A 140 26.57 28.05 8.03
C ARG A 140 26.21 28.22 9.50
N ILE A 141 24.94 28.06 9.84
CA ILE A 141 24.51 27.93 11.24
C ILE A 141 24.97 26.55 11.72
N SER A 142 25.72 26.50 12.83
CA SER A 142 26.26 25.27 13.39
C SER A 142 25.17 24.46 14.10
N LYS A 143 25.32 23.13 14.10
CA LYS A 143 24.41 22.13 14.70
C LYS A 143 24.12 22.33 16.20
N ALA A 144 24.80 23.26 16.88
CA ALA A 144 24.57 23.57 18.30
C ALA A 144 23.23 24.29 18.56
N ALA A 145 22.59 24.88 17.54
CA ALA A 145 21.32 25.63 17.71
C ALA A 145 20.04 24.76 17.68
N MET A 146 20.13 23.44 17.41
CA MET A 146 18.98 22.52 17.36
C MET A 146 18.73 21.76 18.67
N ARG A 147 19.35 22.17 19.79
CA ARG A 147 19.20 21.49 21.10
C ARG A 147 18.62 22.39 22.20
N ALA A 148 17.96 23.48 21.82
CA ALA A 148 17.29 24.41 22.76
C ALA A 148 15.77 24.56 22.52
N MET A 149 15.16 23.73 21.66
CA MET A 149 13.71 23.74 21.40
C MET A 149 13.00 22.47 21.88
N LEU A 150 13.60 21.76 22.85
CA LEU A 150 13.06 20.50 23.39
C LEU A 150 13.11 20.45 24.93
N MET A 151 12.89 21.61 25.57
CA MET A 151 12.41 21.68 26.96
C MET A 151 11.10 22.46 26.94
#